data_AF-A0A526TP89-F1
#
_entry.id   AF-A0A526TP89-F1
#
_cell.length_a   1.000
_cell.length_b   1.000
_cell.length_c   1.000
_cell.angle_alpha   90.00
_cell.angle_beta   90.00
_cell.angle_gamma   90.00
#
_symmetry.space_group_name_H-M   'P 1'
#
loop_
_entity.id
_entity.type
_entity.pdbx_description
1 polymer ?
#
loop_
_entity_poly.entity_id
_entity_poly.type
_entity_poly.pdbx_seq_one_letter_code
_entity_poly.pdbx_strand_id
1 'polypeptide(L)'
;LAGNTRLIAEPAYRRLLAAEPLLRRSIPVLIITFLIVIAALRVLSLMNERDDVERNAKAILTLAAGQLASSLATTSETVPGAIQDLLETTSRQGAMGRSHVLVITDSAFKIVAVTPRSMPWQGHSLDGLVEGGQPLFMFGDRAGVMD
;
A
#
# COMPACT_ATOMS: atom_id res chain seq x y z
N LEU A 1 -1.31 -66.06 40.35
CA LEU A 1 -1.66 -65.32 39.11
C LEU A 1 -1.04 -63.91 39.10
N ALA A 2 0.30 -63.79 39.13
CA ALA A 2 0.97 -62.49 39.09
C ALA A 2 2.34 -62.60 38.40
N GLY A 3 2.35 -63.03 37.13
CA GLY A 3 3.61 -63.34 36.44
C GLY A 3 3.68 -63.08 34.93
N ASN A 4 2.61 -62.61 34.26
CA ASN A 4 2.59 -62.54 32.78
C ASN A 4 2.28 -61.14 32.18
N THR A 5 2.08 -60.10 32.99
CA THR A 5 1.73 -58.76 32.47
C THR A 5 2.93 -57.84 32.23
N ARG A 6 4.12 -58.15 32.76
CA ARG A 6 5.32 -57.31 32.58
C ARG A 6 6.12 -57.59 31.30
N LEU A 7 5.89 -58.70 30.62
CA LEU A 7 6.68 -59.10 29.44
C LEU A 7 6.17 -58.54 28.10
N ILE A 8 4.93 -58.01 28.05
CA ILE A 8 4.32 -57.52 26.79
C ILE A 8 4.36 -55.99 26.67
N ALA A 9 4.55 -55.26 27.78
CA ALA A 9 4.60 -53.78 27.79
C ALA A 9 6.00 -53.19 27.55
N GLU A 10 7.08 -53.91 27.87
CA GLU A 10 8.46 -53.43 27.66
C GLU A 10 8.94 -53.35 26.19
N PRO A 11 8.59 -54.28 25.26
CA PRO A 11 9.18 -54.25 23.92
C PRO A 11 8.62 -53.12 23.06
N ALA A 12 7.38 -52.67 23.29
CA ALA A 12 6.81 -51.50 22.60
C ALA A 12 7.41 -50.19 23.15
N TYR A 13 7.63 -50.11 24.46
CA TYR A 13 8.21 -48.96 25.12
C TYR A 13 9.69 -48.74 24.74
N ARG A 14 10.49 -49.81 24.66
CA ARG A 14 11.89 -49.72 24.18
C ARG A 14 11.99 -49.33 22.70
N ARG A 15 11.03 -49.73 21.85
CA ARG A 15 10.98 -49.28 20.44
C ARG A 15 10.60 -47.80 20.31
N LEU A 16 9.76 -47.29 21.22
CA LEU A 16 9.46 -45.85 21.32
C LEU A 16 10.66 -45.04 21.86
N LEU A 17 11.40 -45.58 22.83
CA LEU A 17 12.65 -45.00 23.34
C LEU A 17 13.79 -45.01 22.30
N ALA A 18 13.88 -46.04 21.46
CA ALA A 18 14.83 -46.07 20.35
C ALA A 18 14.43 -45.13 19.20
N ALA A 19 13.13 -44.83 19.06
CA ALA A 19 12.61 -43.82 18.13
C ALA A 19 12.65 -42.39 18.69
N GLU A 20 12.81 -42.23 20.01
CA GLU A 20 12.93 -40.94 20.71
C GLU A 20 14.02 -40.01 20.13
N PRO A 21 15.25 -40.46 19.80
CA PRO A 21 16.25 -39.59 19.18
C PRO A 21 15.88 -39.17 17.74
N LEU A 22 15.19 -40.04 16.99
CA LEU A 22 14.73 -39.72 15.63
C LEU A 22 13.59 -38.70 15.65
N LEU A 23 12.61 -38.88 16.53
CA LEU A 23 11.50 -37.95 16.75
C LEU A 23 11.98 -36.60 17.31
N ARG A 24 12.95 -36.62 18.23
CA ARG A 24 13.52 -35.40 18.79
C ARG A 24 14.31 -34.59 17.76
N ARG A 25 14.86 -35.23 16.72
CA ARG A 25 15.52 -34.55 15.60
C ARG A 25 14.54 -34.07 14.51
N SER A 26 13.39 -34.74 14.34
CA SER A 26 12.37 -34.29 13.40
C SER A 26 11.61 -33.05 13.88
N ILE A 27 11.45 -32.87 15.20
CA ILE A 27 10.77 -31.69 15.77
C ILE A 27 11.43 -30.37 15.30
N PRO A 28 12.75 -30.14 15.46
CA PRO A 28 13.41 -28.93 14.98
C PRO A 28 13.28 -28.72 13.47
N VAL A 29 13.44 -29.79 12.68
CA VAL A 29 13.35 -29.70 11.21
C VAL A 29 11.94 -29.32 10.79
N LEU A 30 10.92 -29.93 11.39
CA LEU A 30 9.52 -29.65 11.10
C LEU A 30 9.13 -28.23 11.52
N ILE A 31 9.66 -27.74 12.65
CA ILE A 31 9.50 -26.33 13.07
C ILE A 31 10.11 -25.39 12.03
N ILE A 32 11.35 -25.62 11.58
CA ILE A 32 12.01 -24.77 10.58
C ILE A 32 11.22 -24.76 9.27
N THR A 33 10.81 -25.93 8.78
CA THR A 33 9.98 -26.05 7.58
C THR A 33 8.66 -25.30 7.74
N PHE A 34 7.99 -25.45 8.89
CA PHE A 34 6.75 -24.75 9.18
C PHE A 34 6.93 -23.23 9.21
N LEU A 35 8.02 -22.74 9.82
CA LEU A 35 8.34 -21.31 9.84
C LEU A 35 8.63 -20.77 8.43
N ILE A 36 9.33 -21.53 7.58
CA ILE A 36 9.56 -21.15 6.18
C ILE A 36 8.24 -21.01 5.43
N VAL A 37 7.30 -21.94 5.62
CA VAL A 37 5.97 -21.86 5.00
C VAL A 37 5.20 -20.63 5.48
N ILE A 38 5.19 -20.34 6.79
CA ILE A 38 4.55 -19.13 7.33
C ILE A 38 5.18 -17.87 6.76
N ALA A 39 6.51 -17.81 6.69
CA ALA A 39 7.22 -16.67 6.13
C ALA A 39 6.85 -16.45 4.66
N ALA A 40 6.83 -17.51 3.85
CA ALA A 40 6.43 -17.44 2.45
C ALA A 40 4.97 -16.96 2.29
N LEU A 41 4.03 -17.48 3.09
CA LEU A 41 2.64 -17.02 3.10
C LEU A 41 2.54 -15.55 3.50
N ARG A 42 3.33 -15.10 4.48
CA ARG A 42 3.33 -13.70 4.91
C ARG A 42 3.88 -12.78 3.82
N VAL A 43 4.94 -13.18 3.13
CA VAL A 43 5.49 -12.43 1.99
C VAL A 43 4.44 -12.31 0.90
N LEU A 44 3.77 -13.41 0.53
CA LEU A 44 2.73 -13.40 -0.49
C LEU A 44 1.53 -12.52 -0.07
N SER A 45 1.13 -12.60 1.20
CA SER A 45 0.09 -11.74 1.77
C SER A 45 0.46 -10.26 1.71
N LEU A 46 1.71 -9.90 2.02
CA LEU A 46 2.19 -8.52 1.94
C LEU A 46 2.25 -8.00 0.51
N MET A 47 2.63 -8.86 -0.45
CA MET A 47 2.62 -8.51 -1.87
C MET A 47 1.19 -8.22 -2.34
N ASN A 48 0.24 -9.10 -2.03
CA ASN A 48 -1.16 -8.88 -2.38
C ASN A 48 -1.73 -7.62 -1.71
N GLU A 49 -1.43 -7.41 -0.42
CA GLU A 49 -1.86 -6.22 0.32
C GLU A 49 -1.30 -4.94 -0.31
N ARG A 50 -0.02 -4.94 -0.73
CA ARG A 50 0.58 -3.82 -1.45
C ARG A 50 -0.17 -3.53 -2.75
N ASP A 51 -0.43 -4.56 -3.56
CA ASP A 51 -1.09 -4.40 -4.86
C ASP A 51 -2.53 -3.91 -4.71
N ASP A 52 -3.27 -4.42 -3.72
CA ASP A 52 -4.62 -3.99 -3.40
C ASP A 52 -4.65 -2.53 -2.91
N VAL A 53 -3.71 -2.14 -2.04
CA VAL A 53 -3.56 -0.76 -1.57
C VAL A 53 -3.24 0.19 -2.72
N GLU A 54 -2.32 -0.20 -3.62
CA GLU A 54 -1.97 0.61 -4.80
C GLU A 54 -3.18 0.81 -5.72
N ARG A 55 -3.90 -0.27 -6.03
CA ARG A 55 -5.10 -0.21 -6.89
C ARG A 55 -6.19 0.66 -6.28
N ASN A 56 -6.47 0.48 -4.98
CA ASN A 56 -7.49 1.25 -4.29
C ASN A 56 -7.13 2.75 -4.22
N ALA A 57 -5.86 3.07 -3.94
CA ALA A 57 -5.39 4.45 -3.93
C ALA A 57 -5.55 5.09 -5.33
N LYS A 58 -5.13 4.41 -6.40
CA LYS A 58 -5.32 4.89 -7.77
C LYS A 58 -6.80 5.12 -8.11
N ALA A 59 -7.69 4.19 -7.73
CA ALA A 59 -9.12 4.33 -7.99
C ALA A 59 -9.73 5.54 -7.27
N ILE A 60 -9.40 5.74 -5.99
CA ILE A 60 -9.87 6.88 -5.20
C ILE A 60 -9.34 8.20 -5.77
N LEU A 61 -8.05 8.27 -6.11
CA LEU A 61 -7.44 9.47 -6.70
C LEU A 61 -8.06 9.82 -8.06
N THR A 62 -8.27 8.82 -8.92
CA THR A 62 -8.90 9.01 -10.24
C THR A 62 -10.33 9.55 -10.09
N LEU A 63 -11.10 9.00 -9.17
CA LEU A 63 -12.47 9.45 -8.91
C LEU A 63 -12.49 10.88 -8.36
N ALA A 64 -11.63 11.20 -7.39
CA ALA A 64 -11.53 12.54 -6.83
C ALA A 64 -11.08 13.57 -7.87
N ALA A 65 -10.09 13.24 -8.70
CA ALA A 65 -9.64 14.09 -9.80
C ALA A 65 -10.76 14.33 -10.83
N GLY A 66 -11.52 13.30 -11.19
CA GLY A 66 -12.67 13.42 -12.10
C GLY A 66 -13.77 14.32 -11.53
N GLN A 67 -14.06 14.20 -10.23
CA GLN A 67 -15.01 15.07 -9.54
C GLN A 67 -14.55 16.53 -9.53
N LEU A 68 -13.27 16.77 -9.20
CA LEU A 68 -12.66 18.11 -9.23
C LEU A 68 -12.74 18.72 -10.63
N ALA A 69 -12.36 17.98 -11.67
CA ALA A 69 -12.41 18.44 -13.05
C ALA A 69 -13.84 18.83 -13.47
N SER A 70 -14.83 18.02 -13.09
CA SER A 70 -16.25 18.31 -13.34
C SER A 70 -16.72 19.57 -12.60
N SER A 71 -16.32 19.77 -11.35
CA SER A 71 -16.68 20.96 -10.57
C SER A 71 -16.06 22.23 -11.12
N LEU A 72 -14.80 22.17 -11.57
CA LEU A 72 -14.14 23.30 -12.23
C LEU A 72 -14.79 23.63 -13.58
N ALA A 73 -15.18 22.62 -14.38
CA ALA A 73 -15.88 22.84 -15.64
C ALA A 73 -17.24 23.54 -15.45
N THR A 74 -17.86 23.37 -14.27
CA THR A 74 -19.14 24.00 -13.92
C THR A 74 -18.97 25.40 -13.29
N THR A 75 -17.76 25.74 -12.83
CA THR A 75 -17.45 27.02 -12.17
C THR A 75 -16.87 27.99 -13.20
N SER A 76 -17.71 28.83 -13.81
CA SER A 76 -17.31 29.79 -14.85
C SER A 76 -16.50 31.00 -14.35
N GLU A 77 -16.33 31.17 -13.04
CA GLU A 77 -15.51 32.23 -12.44
C GLU A 77 -14.45 31.62 -11.52
N THR A 78 -13.22 31.50 -12.02
CA THR A 78 -12.05 31.09 -11.24
C THR A 78 -11.62 32.21 -10.29
N VAL A 79 -12.35 32.36 -9.18
CA VAL A 79 -11.92 33.21 -8.06
C VAL A 79 -10.77 32.47 -7.35
N PRO A 80 -9.55 33.04 -7.27
CA PRO A 80 -8.37 32.34 -6.72
C PRO A 80 -8.55 31.79 -5.30
N GLY A 81 -9.41 32.43 -4.49
CA GLY A 81 -9.75 31.96 -3.14
C GLY A 81 -10.68 30.73 -3.14
N ALA A 82 -11.66 30.69 -4.04
CA ALA A 82 -12.62 29.58 -4.12
C ALA A 82 -11.94 28.26 -4.51
N ILE A 83 -10.92 28.32 -5.36
CA ILE A 83 -10.13 27.15 -5.78
C ILE A 83 -9.34 26.58 -4.60
N GLN A 84 -8.74 27.43 -3.77
CA GLN A 84 -8.00 27.00 -2.58
C GLN A 84 -8.93 26.36 -1.54
N ASP A 85 -10.10 26.94 -1.32
CA ASP A 85 -11.08 26.42 -0.35
C ASP A 85 -11.68 25.08 -0.79
N LEU A 86 -11.90 24.92 -2.10
CA LEU A 86 -12.34 23.67 -2.71
C LEU A 86 -11.26 22.58 -2.55
N LEU A 87 -9.99 22.92 -2.81
CA LEU A 87 -8.86 21.99 -2.67
C LEU A 87 -8.66 21.50 -1.22
N GLU A 88 -8.80 22.40 -0.25
CA GLU A 88 -8.75 22.09 1.19
C GLU A 88 -9.93 21.21 1.62
N THR A 89 -11.12 21.47 1.08
CA THR A 89 -12.32 20.67 1.37
C THR A 89 -12.18 19.25 0.82
N THR A 90 -11.71 19.11 -0.42
CA THR A 90 -11.45 17.80 -1.04
C THR A 90 -10.32 17.04 -0.33
N SER A 91 -9.25 17.73 0.10
CA SER A 91 -8.20 17.09 0.89
C SER A 91 -8.71 16.53 2.21
N ARG A 92 -9.60 17.26 2.89
CA ARG A 92 -10.23 16.82 4.15
C ARG A 92 -11.21 15.67 3.92
N GLN A 93 -12.02 15.73 2.86
CA GLN A 93 -12.99 14.69 2.52
C GLN A 93 -12.33 13.41 2.00
N GLY A 94 -11.23 13.52 1.26
CA GLY A 94 -10.50 12.40 0.67
C GLY A 94 -9.58 11.65 1.64
N ALA A 95 -9.58 12.00 2.93
CA ALA A 95 -8.65 11.45 3.94
C ALA A 95 -7.18 11.52 3.49
N MET A 96 -6.81 12.56 2.72
CA MET A 96 -5.45 12.77 2.24
C MET A 96 -4.58 13.16 3.44
N GLY A 97 -3.87 12.17 3.99
CA GLY A 97 -2.95 12.37 5.11
C GLY A 97 -1.76 13.27 4.75
N ARG A 98 -0.91 13.58 5.73
CA ARG A 98 0.28 14.46 5.59
C ARG A 98 1.31 14.01 4.52
N SER A 99 1.14 12.82 3.95
CA SER A 99 1.97 12.26 2.89
C SER A 99 1.50 12.59 1.47
N HIS A 100 0.33 13.23 1.31
CA HIS A 100 -0.22 13.59 0.00
C HIS A 100 -0.26 15.10 -0.15
N VAL A 101 0.10 15.60 -1.33
CA VAL A 101 0.03 17.02 -1.68
C VAL A 101 -0.85 17.15 -2.92
N LEU A 102 -1.90 17.96 -2.82
CA LEU A 102 -2.75 18.31 -3.96
C LEU A 102 -2.31 19.67 -4.50
N VAL A 103 -2.21 19.77 -5.82
CA VAL A 103 -1.74 20.97 -6.52
C VAL A 103 -2.66 21.23 -7.72
N ILE A 104 -3.04 22.49 -7.91
CA ILE A 104 -3.71 22.96 -9.13
C ILE A 104 -2.77 23.94 -9.82
N THR A 105 -2.57 23.73 -11.13
CA THR A 105 -1.78 24.62 -11.99
C THR A 105 -2.64 25.34 -13.02
N ASP A 106 -2.14 26.47 -13.52
CA ASP A 106 -2.67 27.10 -14.74
C ASP A 106 -2.18 26.38 -16.01
N SER A 107 -2.57 26.90 -17.17
CA SER A 107 -2.15 26.37 -18.48
C SER A 107 -0.65 26.51 -18.77
N ALA A 108 0.09 27.28 -17.98
CA ALA A 108 1.53 27.45 -18.05
C ALA A 108 2.28 26.62 -16.99
N PHE A 109 1.60 25.64 -16.36
CA PHE A 109 2.14 24.79 -15.29
C PHE A 109 2.59 25.57 -14.03
N LYS A 110 2.07 26.77 -13.84
CA LYS A 110 2.31 27.56 -12.63
C LYS A 110 1.29 27.19 -11.56
N ILE A 111 1.77 26.94 -10.35
CA ILE A 111 0.93 26.53 -9.23
C ILE A 111 0.04 27.69 -8.76
N VAL A 112 -1.28 27.54 -8.93
CA VAL A 112 -2.29 28.53 -8.49
C VAL A 112 -2.84 28.20 -7.11
N ALA A 113 -2.92 26.93 -6.73
CA ALA A 113 -3.37 26.47 -5.41
C ALA A 113 -2.63 25.19 -4.98
N VAL A 114 -2.39 25.05 -3.68
CA VAL A 114 -1.67 23.91 -3.08
C VAL A 114 -2.22 23.56 -1.70
N THR A 115 -2.29 22.26 -1.39
CA THR A 115 -2.64 21.75 -0.06
C THR A 115 -1.52 20.89 0.50
N PRO A 116 -1.04 21.12 1.74
CA PRO A 116 -1.53 22.10 2.70
C PRO A 116 -1.14 23.54 2.33
N ARG A 117 -1.99 24.52 2.66
CA ARG A 117 -1.75 25.95 2.35
C ARG A 117 -0.44 26.50 2.89
N SER A 118 0.15 25.85 3.88
CA SER A 118 1.46 26.18 4.45
C SER A 118 2.64 25.86 3.52
N MET A 119 2.42 25.14 2.42
CA MET A 119 3.48 24.73 1.52
C MET A 119 3.89 25.89 0.59
N PRO A 120 5.19 26.26 0.53
CA PRO A 120 5.67 27.42 -0.21
C PRO A 120 5.75 27.18 -1.73
N TRP A 121 4.85 26.37 -2.29
CA TRP A 121 4.86 25.99 -3.71
C TRP A 121 3.97 26.89 -4.56
N GLN A 122 3.12 27.72 -3.94
CA GLN A 122 2.27 28.65 -4.67
C GLN A 122 3.10 29.63 -5.50
N GLY A 123 2.76 29.77 -6.78
CA GLY A 123 3.47 30.61 -7.74
C GLY A 123 4.76 30.02 -8.32
N HIS A 124 5.24 28.87 -7.83
CA HIS A 124 6.35 28.15 -8.45
C HIS A 124 5.86 27.35 -9.66
N SER A 125 6.78 27.08 -10.56
CA SER A 125 6.51 26.22 -11.72
C SER A 125 6.67 24.75 -11.30
N LEU A 126 5.73 23.92 -11.76
CA LEU A 126 5.63 22.51 -11.35
C LEU A 126 6.80 21.65 -11.84
N ASP A 127 7.43 22.06 -12.95
CA ASP A 127 8.62 21.45 -13.55
C ASP A 127 9.86 21.46 -12.63
N GLY A 128 10.04 22.53 -11.85
CA GLY A 128 11.14 22.63 -10.88
C GLY A 128 10.90 21.86 -9.58
N LEU A 129 9.68 21.36 -9.37
CA LEU A 129 9.26 20.66 -8.15
C LEU A 129 9.16 19.14 -8.34
N VAL A 130 8.86 18.67 -9.56
CA VAL A 130 8.67 17.24 -9.86
C VAL A 130 9.74 16.77 -10.85
N GLU A 131 10.84 16.24 -10.32
CA GLU A 131 11.90 15.63 -11.13
C GLU A 131 11.38 14.35 -11.80
N GLY A 132 11.47 14.26 -13.13
CA GLY A 132 10.94 13.14 -13.91
C GLY A 132 9.44 13.20 -14.24
N GLY A 133 8.74 14.31 -13.93
CA GLY A 133 7.32 14.51 -14.23
C GLY A 133 7.00 14.80 -15.71
N GLN A 134 8.00 14.81 -16.59
CA GLN A 134 7.87 15.20 -17.99
C GLN A 134 6.81 14.39 -18.79
N PRO A 135 6.63 13.07 -18.58
CA PRO A 135 5.52 12.34 -19.16
C PRO A 135 4.16 12.86 -18.68
N LEU A 136 4.03 13.20 -17.39
CA LEU A 136 2.80 13.76 -16.80
C LEU A 136 2.42 15.10 -17.44
N PHE A 137 3.41 15.93 -17.76
CA PHE A 137 3.17 17.23 -18.39
C PHE A 137 2.78 17.11 -19.88
N MET A 138 3.34 16.13 -20.59
CA MET A 138 3.09 15.93 -22.03
C MET A 138 1.82 15.11 -22.29
N PHE A 139 1.53 14.12 -21.44
CA PHE A 139 0.50 13.12 -21.67
C PHE A 139 -0.63 13.15 -20.63
N GLY A 140 -0.52 13.99 -19.59
CA GLY A 140 -1.53 14.13 -18.55
C GLY A 140 -1.87 12.78 -17.92
N ASP A 141 -3.16 12.44 -17.91
CA ASP A 141 -3.69 11.17 -17.40
C ASP A 141 -3.09 9.93 -18.10
N ARG A 142 -2.60 10.08 -19.34
CA ARG A 142 -1.98 8.98 -20.11
C ARG A 142 -0.52 8.72 -19.73
N ALA A 143 0.08 9.56 -18.90
CA ALA A 143 1.49 9.47 -18.55
C ALA A 143 1.86 8.26 -17.66
N GLY A 144 0.88 7.69 -16.97
CA GLY A 144 1.06 6.55 -16.07
C GLY A 144 0.73 5.19 -16.69
N VAL A 145 0.30 5.15 -17.95
CA VAL A 145 -0.08 3.92 -18.65
C VAL A 145 1.15 3.39 -19.39
N MET A 146 2.11 2.84 -18.63
CA MET A 146 3.02 1.84 -19.18
C MET A 146 2.37 0.49 -18.90
N ASP A 147 1.80 -0.11 -19.96
CA ASP A 147 1.45 -1.54 -19.95
C ASP A 147 2.69 -2.42 -19.79
#